data_AF-A0A257ZA36-F1
#
_entry.id   AF-A0A257ZA36-F1
#
_cell.length_a   1.000
_cell.length_b   1.000
_cell.length_c   1.000
_cell.angle_alpha   90.00
_cell.angle_beta   90.00
_cell.angle_gamma   90.00
#
_symmetry.space_group_name_H-M   'P 1'
#
loop_
_entity.id
_entity.type
_entity.pdbx_description
1 polymer ?
#
loop_
_entity_poly.entity_id
_entity_poly.type
_entity_poly.pdbx_seq_one_letter_code
_entity_poly.pdbx_strand_id
1 'polypeptide(L)'
;MRQREIDDPARFQNPDASLNPRHSLREILAQPLRLYVNASPAEVEARARALLADVRLDPAYLDRRPGQLSGGERQRVALARAFAAEPEVILCDEVTSALDVSVQASVLALIRDLCRSRGTACLFVAHDLAVVAALCDRVAVLHQGRLVEVGPAASLCSAPAHAYTQTLVRIAQGHGTWVQADAAAAVPA
;
A
#
# COMPACT_ATOMS: atom_id res chain seq x y z
N MET A 1 -10.87 2.14 32.06
CA MET A 1 -10.91 1.98 30.59
C MET A 1 -9.49 2.19 30.08
N ARG A 2 -8.82 1.13 29.58
CA ARG A 2 -7.46 1.25 29.04
C ARG A 2 -7.57 1.68 27.58
N GLN A 3 -6.93 2.79 27.24
CA GLN A 3 -6.62 3.21 25.87
C GLN A 3 -5.99 2.02 25.13
N ARG A 4 -6.72 1.41 24.20
CA ARG A 4 -6.12 0.53 23.18
C ARG A 4 -5.70 1.45 22.05
N GLU A 5 -4.43 1.84 22.04
CA GLU A 5 -3.80 2.45 20.87
C GLU A 5 -3.81 1.44 19.72
N ILE A 6 -4.78 1.62 18.83
CA ILE A 6 -4.79 1.40 17.39
C ILE A 6 -3.66 0.50 16.82
N ASP A 7 -3.74 -0.80 17.07
CA ASP A 7 -3.11 -1.85 16.24
C ASP A 7 -4.13 -2.31 15.16
N ASP A 8 -4.59 -1.38 14.32
CA ASP A 8 -5.42 -1.72 13.17
C ASP A 8 -4.51 -2.17 12.01
N PRO A 9 -4.47 -3.47 11.64
CA PRO A 9 -3.64 -3.94 10.53
C PRO A 9 -4.03 -3.32 9.18
N ALA A 10 -5.23 -2.74 9.06
CA ALA A 10 -5.66 -2.05 7.86
C ALA A 10 -5.03 -0.64 7.70
N ARG A 11 -4.35 -0.11 8.73
CA ARG A 11 -3.65 1.18 8.68
C ARG A 11 -2.17 0.99 8.36
N PHE A 12 -1.81 1.26 7.10
CA PHE A 12 -0.43 1.33 6.65
C PHE A 12 0.02 2.79 6.69
N GLN A 13 0.62 3.23 7.80
CA GLN A 13 1.09 4.64 7.97
C GLN A 13 2.61 4.78 8.10
N ASN A 14 3.34 3.71 8.44
CA ASN A 14 4.80 3.69 8.38
C ASN A 14 5.28 2.24 8.47
N PRO A 15 5.73 1.61 7.37
CA PRO A 15 6.15 0.21 7.39
C PRO A 15 7.24 -0.10 8.42
N ASP A 16 8.21 0.80 8.61
CA ASP A 16 9.36 0.57 9.50
C ASP A 16 8.97 0.61 10.98
N ALA A 17 8.06 1.51 11.37
CA ALA A 17 7.58 1.60 12.76
C ALA A 17 6.55 0.50 13.10
N SER A 18 5.98 -0.13 12.08
CA SER A 18 4.90 -1.09 12.27
C SER A 18 5.41 -2.43 12.82
N LEU A 19 6.63 -2.85 12.48
CA LEU A 19 7.16 -4.19 12.80
C LEU A 19 7.84 -4.25 14.17
N ASN A 20 7.42 -5.19 15.04
CA ASN A 20 8.08 -5.38 16.33
C ASN A 20 9.47 -6.03 16.14
N PRO A 21 10.58 -5.35 16.49
CA PRO A 21 11.94 -5.83 16.21
C PRO A 21 12.34 -7.07 17.02
N ARG A 22 11.60 -7.39 18.10
CA ARG A 22 11.85 -8.56 18.94
C ARG A 22 11.27 -9.84 18.36
N HIS A 23 10.33 -9.73 17.44
CA HIS A 23 9.64 -10.86 16.82
C HIS A 23 10.29 -11.23 15.49
N SER A 24 10.33 -12.53 15.22
CA SER A 24 10.59 -13.08 13.89
C SER A 24 9.46 -12.73 12.92
N LEU A 25 9.72 -12.82 11.62
CA LEU A 25 8.69 -12.62 10.61
C LEU A 25 7.55 -13.62 10.75
N ARG A 26 7.86 -14.86 11.15
CA ARG A 26 6.88 -15.90 11.49
C ARG A 26 5.90 -15.40 12.55
N GLU A 27 6.41 -14.87 13.66
CA GLU A 27 5.58 -14.35 14.76
C GLU A 27 4.77 -13.11 14.33
N ILE A 28 5.38 -12.22 13.55
CA ILE A 28 4.75 -11.00 13.03
C ILE A 28 3.57 -11.34 12.11
N LEU A 29 3.72 -12.31 11.21
CA LEU A 29 2.67 -12.73 10.28
C LEU A 29 1.65 -13.65 10.95
N ALA A 30 2.05 -14.45 11.94
CA ALA A 30 1.16 -15.34 12.67
C ALA A 30 0.10 -14.59 13.48
N GLN A 31 0.44 -13.43 14.04
CA GLN A 31 -0.47 -12.64 14.87
C GLN A 31 -1.78 -12.27 14.14
N PRO A 32 -1.77 -11.57 12.99
CA PRO A 32 -3.00 -11.25 12.27
C PRO A 32 -3.74 -12.49 11.75
N LEU A 33 -3.02 -13.53 11.29
CA LEU A 33 -3.63 -14.79 10.83
C LEU A 33 -4.43 -15.49 11.93
N ARG A 34 -3.95 -15.45 13.17
CA ARG A 34 -4.66 -16.02 14.33
C ARG A 34 -5.83 -15.13 14.77
N LEU A 35 -5.63 -13.82 14.79
CA LEU A 35 -6.61 -12.88 15.34
C LEU A 35 -7.80 -12.63 14.41
N TYR A 36 -7.55 -12.48 13.11
CA TYR A 36 -8.59 -12.07 12.15
C TYR A 36 -9.10 -13.21 11.28
N VAL A 37 -8.25 -14.21 11.02
CA VAL A 37 -8.59 -15.34 10.12
C VAL A 37 -8.83 -16.65 10.89
N ASN A 38 -8.61 -16.67 12.21
CA ASN A 38 -8.75 -17.84 13.07
C ASN A 38 -8.00 -19.09 12.54
N ALA A 39 -6.85 -18.87 11.91
CA ALA A 39 -6.05 -19.94 11.32
C ALA A 39 -5.46 -20.87 12.38
N SER A 40 -5.54 -22.18 12.16
CA SER A 40 -4.90 -23.20 12.99
C SER A 40 -3.37 -23.09 12.92
N PRO A 41 -2.62 -23.68 13.88
CA PRO A 41 -1.16 -23.64 13.87
C PRO A 41 -0.52 -24.14 12.56
N ALA A 42 -1.10 -25.16 11.93
CA ALA A 42 -0.63 -25.69 10.65
C ALA A 42 -0.90 -24.72 9.48
N GLU A 43 -2.07 -24.09 9.47
CA GLU A 43 -2.44 -23.10 8.43
C GLU A 43 -1.62 -21.83 8.54
N VAL A 44 -1.29 -21.39 9.76
CA VAL A 44 -0.48 -20.19 10.00
C VAL A 44 0.86 -20.27 9.28
N GLU A 45 1.55 -21.41 9.36
CA GLU A 45 2.84 -21.60 8.70
C GLU A 45 2.71 -21.52 7.17
N ALA A 46 1.76 -22.26 6.61
CA ALA A 46 1.53 -22.29 5.16
C ALA A 46 1.14 -20.91 4.62
N ARG A 47 0.24 -20.20 5.31
CA ARG A 47 -0.22 -18.86 4.94
C ARG A 47 0.88 -17.81 5.11
N ALA A 48 1.70 -17.89 6.16
CA ALA A 48 2.84 -16.98 6.33
C ALA A 48 3.87 -17.11 5.20
N ARG A 49 4.12 -18.33 4.72
CA ARG A 49 4.98 -18.58 3.53
C ARG A 49 4.37 -17.99 2.26
N ALA A 50 3.08 -18.20 2.05
CA ALA A 50 2.36 -17.63 0.90
C ALA A 50 2.40 -16.10 0.92
N LEU A 51 2.16 -15.48 2.07
CA LEU A 51 2.23 -14.02 2.23
C LEU A 51 3.61 -13.44 1.90
N LEU A 52 4.70 -14.12 2.29
CA LEU A 52 6.05 -13.70 1.89
C LEU A 52 6.26 -13.82 0.38
N ALA A 53 5.78 -14.90 -0.23
CA ALA A 53 5.86 -15.08 -1.68
C ALA A 53 5.07 -14.01 -2.44
N ASP A 54 3.86 -13.66 -1.97
CA ASP A 54 3.03 -12.60 -2.54
C ASP A 54 3.75 -11.25 -2.57
N VAL A 55 4.55 -10.96 -1.54
CA VAL A 55 5.37 -9.73 -1.47
C VAL A 55 6.77 -9.89 -2.05
N ARG A 56 6.99 -10.94 -2.85
CA ARG A 56 8.26 -11.22 -3.55
C ARG A 56 9.45 -11.35 -2.60
N LEU A 57 9.25 -12.04 -1.48
CA LEU A 57 10.28 -12.42 -0.52
C LEU A 57 10.38 -13.95 -0.42
N ASP A 58 11.60 -14.44 -0.20
CA ASP A 58 11.84 -15.87 -0.01
C ASP A 58 11.14 -16.35 1.28
N PRO A 59 10.29 -17.40 1.24
CA PRO A 59 9.69 -17.99 2.43
C PRO A 59 10.70 -18.44 3.51
N ALA A 60 11.97 -18.64 3.16
CA ALA A 60 13.06 -18.87 4.13
C ALA A 60 13.30 -17.68 5.07
N TYR A 61 12.74 -16.51 4.79
CA TYR A 61 12.86 -15.33 5.64
C TYR A 61 12.03 -15.41 6.92
N LEU A 62 11.15 -16.41 7.09
CA LEU A 62 10.27 -16.53 8.25
C LEU A 62 11.00 -16.45 9.60
N ASP A 63 12.21 -16.99 9.68
CA ASP A 63 12.98 -17.02 10.92
C ASP A 63 13.88 -15.78 11.10
N ARG A 64 13.89 -14.87 10.13
CA ARG A 64 14.58 -13.57 10.24
C ARG A 64 13.78 -12.61 11.12
N ARG A 65 14.47 -11.63 11.67
CA ARG A 65 13.90 -10.47 12.38
C ARG A 65 13.98 -9.21 11.52
N PRO A 66 13.15 -8.19 11.77
CA PRO A 66 13.15 -6.94 10.98
C PRO A 66 14.53 -6.28 10.83
N GLY A 67 15.38 -6.36 11.85
CA GLY A 67 16.75 -5.79 11.79
C GLY A 67 17.71 -6.49 10.81
N GLN A 68 17.34 -7.66 10.28
CA GLN A 68 18.11 -8.43 9.29
C GLN A 68 17.63 -8.17 7.85
N LEU A 69 16.68 -7.26 7.66
CA LEU A 69 16.09 -6.91 6.38
C LEU A 69 16.54 -5.52 5.93
N SER A 70 16.70 -5.33 4.63
CA SER A 70 16.80 -4.02 4.01
C SER A 70 15.50 -3.21 4.20
N GLY A 71 15.54 -1.90 3.95
CA GLY A 71 14.37 -1.03 4.05
C GLY A 71 13.19 -1.54 3.20
N GLY A 72 13.42 -1.78 1.91
CA GLY A 72 12.39 -2.30 1.00
C GLY A 72 11.84 -3.68 1.41
N GLU A 73 12.68 -4.57 1.93
CA GLU A 73 12.22 -5.86 2.46
C GLU A 73 11.32 -5.67 3.69
N ARG A 74 11.66 -4.76 4.62
CA ARG A 74 10.79 -4.44 5.76
C ARG A 74 9.43 -3.90 5.31
N GLN A 75 9.40 -3.06 4.28
CA GLN A 75 8.13 -2.55 3.73
C GLN A 75 7.26 -3.65 3.15
N ARG A 76 7.87 -4.56 2.38
CA ARG A 76 7.18 -5.73 1.83
C ARG A 76 6.62 -6.62 2.95
N VAL A 77 7.36 -6.86 4.02
CA VAL A 77 6.87 -7.60 5.19
C VAL A 77 5.71 -6.86 5.88
N ALA A 78 5.79 -5.55 6.04
CA ALA A 78 4.72 -4.77 6.65
C ALA A 78 3.44 -4.83 5.79
N LEU A 79 3.57 -4.82 4.46
CA LEU A 79 2.45 -5.03 3.55
C LEU A 79 1.89 -6.45 3.65
N ALA A 80 2.75 -7.48 3.67
CA ALA A 80 2.34 -8.87 3.89
C ALA A 80 1.55 -9.01 5.19
N ARG A 81 1.97 -8.35 6.26
CA ARG A 81 1.27 -8.36 7.54
C ARG A 81 -0.10 -7.68 7.47
N ALA A 82 -0.22 -6.56 6.75
CA ALA A 82 -1.52 -5.91 6.56
C ALA A 82 -2.50 -6.83 5.81
N PHE A 83 -2.04 -7.48 4.74
CA PHE A 83 -2.84 -8.43 3.95
C PHE A 83 -3.09 -9.77 4.65
N ALA A 84 -2.29 -10.12 5.67
CA ALA A 84 -2.50 -11.32 6.47
C ALA A 84 -3.84 -11.31 7.24
N ALA A 85 -4.42 -10.13 7.46
CA ALA A 85 -5.74 -9.98 8.07
C ALA A 85 -6.90 -10.17 7.07
N GLU A 86 -6.59 -10.47 5.79
CA GLU A 86 -7.58 -10.58 4.71
C GLU A 86 -8.55 -9.38 4.64
N PRO A 87 -8.03 -8.15 4.56
CA PRO A 87 -8.87 -6.96 4.66
C PRO A 87 -9.74 -6.77 3.40
N GLU A 88 -10.99 -6.38 3.61
CA GLU A 88 -11.85 -5.84 2.55
C GLU A 88 -11.36 -4.47 2.07
N VAL A 89 -10.72 -3.70 2.96
CA VAL A 89 -10.21 -2.34 2.68
C VAL A 89 -8.83 -2.16 3.30
N ILE A 90 -7.89 -1.59 2.55
CA ILE A 90 -6.59 -1.14 3.04
C ILE A 90 -6.47 0.39 2.95
N LEU A 91 -5.97 1.01 4.03
CA LEU A 91 -5.63 2.43 4.08
C LEU A 91 -4.11 2.60 3.96
N CYS A 92 -3.67 3.28 2.91
CA CYS A 92 -2.28 3.66 2.69
C CYS A 92 -2.13 5.17 2.85
N ASP A 93 -1.51 5.61 3.94
CA ASP A 93 -1.32 7.04 4.23
C ASP A 93 0.15 7.44 4.12
N GLU A 94 0.49 8.21 3.07
CA GLU A 94 1.84 8.71 2.76
C GLU A 94 2.94 7.64 2.75
N VAL A 95 2.58 6.41 2.40
CA VAL A 95 3.45 5.22 2.56
C VAL A 95 4.69 5.21 1.68
N THR A 96 4.77 6.13 0.73
CA THR A 96 5.88 6.27 -0.22
C THR A 96 6.71 7.54 -0.02
N SER A 97 6.35 8.44 0.90
CA SER A 97 6.96 9.78 1.01
C SER A 97 8.44 9.76 1.40
N ALA A 98 8.89 8.71 2.10
CA ALA A 98 10.27 8.56 2.56
C ALA A 98 11.14 7.67 1.64
N LEU A 99 10.63 7.29 0.47
CA LEU A 99 11.31 6.35 -0.42
C LEU A 99 11.96 7.03 -1.62
N ASP A 100 13.03 6.41 -2.12
CA ASP A 100 13.53 6.76 -3.46
C ASP A 100 12.52 6.35 -4.54
N VAL A 101 12.58 7.02 -5.69
CA VAL A 101 11.63 6.85 -6.79
C VAL A 101 11.54 5.40 -7.28
N SER A 102 12.65 4.67 -7.26
CA SER A 102 12.69 3.29 -7.77
C SER A 102 12.01 2.30 -6.82
N VAL A 103 12.26 2.42 -5.51
CA VAL A 103 11.61 1.60 -4.48
C VAL A 103 10.14 1.94 -4.37
N GLN A 104 9.79 3.23 -4.45
CA GLN A 104 8.40 3.69 -4.49
C GLN A 104 7.61 3.03 -5.61
N ALA A 105 8.11 3.04 -6.85
CA ALA A 105 7.44 2.39 -7.98
C ALA A 105 7.23 0.89 -7.74
N SER A 106 8.23 0.20 -7.17
CA SER A 106 8.12 -1.22 -6.82
C SER A 106 7.05 -1.49 -5.76
N VAL A 107 6.93 -0.63 -4.75
CA VAL A 107 5.95 -0.79 -3.66
C VAL A 107 4.54 -0.51 -4.15
N LEU A 108 4.34 0.55 -4.95
CA LEU A 108 3.05 0.89 -5.53
C LEU A 108 2.52 -0.21 -6.45
N ALA A 109 3.39 -0.77 -7.31
CA ALA A 109 3.03 -1.91 -8.14
C ALA A 109 2.59 -3.11 -7.28
N LEU A 110 3.30 -3.38 -6.19
CA LEU A 110 2.96 -4.47 -5.28
C LEU A 110 1.61 -4.25 -4.58
N ILE A 111 1.34 -3.04 -4.06
CA ILE A 111 0.04 -2.70 -3.46
C ILE A 111 -1.08 -2.93 -4.46
N ARG A 112 -0.92 -2.45 -5.70
CA ARG A 112 -1.91 -2.62 -6.78
C ARG A 112 -2.18 -4.09 -7.07
N ASP A 113 -1.13 -4.88 -7.23
CA ASP A 113 -1.23 -6.30 -7.58
C ASP A 113 -1.91 -7.10 -6.45
N LEU A 114 -1.61 -6.78 -5.18
CA LEU A 114 -2.26 -7.39 -4.02
C LEU A 114 -3.74 -7.01 -3.92
N CYS A 115 -4.08 -5.73 -4.10
CA CYS A 115 -5.47 -5.28 -4.07
C CYS A 115 -6.30 -5.97 -5.16
N ARG A 116 -5.76 -6.05 -6.39
CA ARG A 116 -6.43 -6.71 -7.52
C ARG A 116 -6.61 -8.21 -7.30
N SER A 117 -5.55 -8.91 -6.88
CA SER A 117 -5.60 -10.37 -6.70
C SER A 117 -6.50 -10.81 -5.55
N ARG A 118 -6.65 -9.97 -4.52
CA ARG A 118 -7.42 -10.29 -3.31
C ARG A 118 -8.80 -9.63 -3.25
N GLY A 119 -9.14 -8.79 -4.23
CA GLY A 119 -10.41 -8.04 -4.23
C GLY A 119 -10.50 -7.00 -3.10
N THR A 120 -9.36 -6.52 -2.61
CA THR A 120 -9.28 -5.53 -1.53
C THR A 120 -9.41 -4.13 -2.11
N ALA A 121 -10.31 -3.31 -1.56
CA ALA A 121 -10.39 -1.89 -1.90
C ALA A 121 -9.22 -1.11 -1.28
N CYS A 122 -8.66 -0.16 -2.01
CA CYS A 122 -7.54 0.65 -1.54
C CYS A 122 -7.96 2.13 -1.41
N LEU A 123 -7.80 2.69 -0.23
CA LEU A 123 -7.83 4.13 0.01
C LEU A 123 -6.39 4.62 0.16
N PHE A 124 -5.92 5.35 -0.84
CA PHE A 124 -4.54 5.86 -0.89
C PHE A 124 -4.53 7.38 -0.69
N VAL A 125 -3.72 7.84 0.27
CA VAL A 125 -3.53 9.25 0.60
C VAL A 125 -2.08 9.63 0.30
N ALA A 126 -1.90 10.62 -0.57
CA ALA A 126 -0.60 11.18 -0.89
C ALA A 126 -0.73 12.63 -1.37
N HIS A 127 0.37 13.38 -1.31
CA HIS A 127 0.46 14.75 -1.80
C HIS A 127 0.88 14.86 -3.27
N ASP A 128 1.41 13.78 -3.86
CA ASP A 128 1.84 13.75 -5.26
C ASP A 128 0.75 13.15 -6.15
N LEU A 129 0.19 13.97 -7.04
CA LEU A 129 -0.87 13.57 -7.96
C LEU A 129 -0.40 12.54 -8.99
N ALA A 130 0.88 12.52 -9.40
CA ALA A 130 1.40 11.51 -10.33
C ALA A 130 1.34 10.11 -9.72
N VAL A 131 1.65 10.00 -8.43
CA VAL A 131 1.59 8.74 -7.67
C VAL A 131 0.16 8.25 -7.55
N VAL A 132 -0.74 9.14 -7.15
CA VAL A 132 -2.16 8.81 -7.00
C VAL A 132 -2.74 8.37 -8.33
N ALA A 133 -2.42 9.06 -9.43
CA ALA A 133 -2.93 8.74 -10.77
C ALA A 133 -2.43 7.39 -11.32
N ALA A 134 -1.25 6.94 -10.92
CA ALA A 134 -0.70 5.66 -11.35
C ALA A 134 -1.32 4.46 -10.62
N LEU A 135 -1.86 4.67 -9.41
CA LEU A 135 -2.38 3.61 -8.55
C LEU A 135 -3.91 3.55 -8.50
N CYS A 136 -4.59 4.70 -8.52
CA CYS A 136 -6.01 4.81 -8.16
C CYS A 136 -6.90 4.96 -9.39
N ASP A 137 -8.08 4.32 -9.36
CA ASP A 137 -9.09 4.48 -10.41
C ASP A 137 -9.81 5.84 -10.31
N ARG A 138 -9.99 6.33 -9.09
CA ARG A 138 -10.66 7.61 -8.76
C ARG A 138 -9.81 8.43 -7.81
N VAL A 139 -9.88 9.75 -7.95
CA VAL A 139 -9.12 10.72 -7.15
C VAL A 139 -10.08 11.73 -6.54
N ALA A 140 -9.82 12.05 -5.27
CA ALA A 140 -10.49 13.12 -4.55
C ALA A 140 -9.43 14.12 -4.07
N VAL A 141 -9.53 15.37 -4.53
CA VAL A 141 -8.61 16.46 -4.18
C VAL A 141 -9.18 17.21 -2.99
N LEU A 142 -8.41 17.26 -1.90
CA LEU A 142 -8.72 17.99 -0.69
C LEU A 142 -7.88 19.27 -0.62
N HIS A 143 -8.51 20.41 -0.38
CA HIS A 143 -7.83 21.68 -0.16
C HIS A 143 -8.50 22.43 1.00
N GLN A 144 -7.72 22.83 2.01
CA GLN A 144 -8.21 23.54 3.20
C GLN A 144 -9.41 22.85 3.86
N GLY A 145 -9.35 21.52 3.99
CA GLY A 145 -10.40 20.72 4.61
C GLY A 145 -11.67 20.56 3.77
N ARG A 146 -11.66 20.95 2.49
CA ARG A 146 -12.79 20.80 1.58
C ARG A 146 -12.41 19.93 0.38
N LEU A 147 -13.30 19.01 0.01
CA LEU A 147 -13.20 18.31 -1.27
C LEU A 147 -13.49 19.33 -2.38
N VAL A 148 -12.48 19.63 -3.17
CA VAL A 148 -12.56 20.63 -4.25
C VAL A 148 -12.78 19.99 -5.61
N GLU A 149 -12.41 18.73 -5.78
CA GLU A 149 -12.62 17.99 -7.03
C GLU A 149 -12.62 16.48 -6.78
N VAL A 150 -13.50 15.73 -7.44
CA VAL A 150 -13.57 14.27 -7.36
C VAL A 150 -13.91 13.70 -8.73
N GLY A 151 -13.20 12.69 -9.19
CA GLY A 151 -13.44 12.10 -10.51
C GLY A 151 -12.50 10.95 -10.86
N PRO A 152 -12.61 10.37 -12.06
CA PRO A 152 -11.65 9.41 -12.57
C PRO A 152 -10.24 10.02 -12.62
N ALA A 153 -9.22 9.25 -12.26
CA ALA A 153 -7.83 9.72 -12.24
C ALA A 153 -7.40 10.31 -13.61
N ALA A 154 -7.72 9.60 -14.69
CA ALA A 154 -7.40 10.03 -16.05
C ALA A 154 -8.03 11.40 -16.39
N SER A 155 -9.27 11.66 -15.98
CA SER A 155 -9.96 12.92 -16.24
C SER A 155 -9.36 14.06 -15.42
N LEU A 156 -9.07 13.85 -14.12
CA LEU A 156 -8.43 14.87 -13.28
C LEU A 156 -7.03 15.24 -13.79
N CYS A 157 -6.28 14.29 -14.31
CA CYS A 157 -4.93 14.54 -14.82
C CYS A 157 -4.90 15.24 -16.18
N SER A 158 -5.91 15.01 -17.03
CA SER A 158 -5.95 15.56 -18.40
C SER A 158 -6.74 16.87 -18.52
N ALA A 159 -7.82 17.01 -17.76
CA ALA A 159 -8.72 18.16 -17.83
C ALA A 159 -9.24 18.56 -16.43
N PRO A 160 -8.35 19.00 -15.51
CA PRO A 160 -8.75 19.41 -14.17
C PRO A 160 -9.63 20.66 -14.18
N ALA A 161 -10.77 20.58 -13.49
CA ALA A 161 -11.75 21.67 -13.42
C ALA A 161 -11.39 22.74 -12.38
N HIS A 162 -10.86 22.34 -11.22
CA HIS A 162 -10.56 23.27 -10.13
C HIS A 162 -9.15 23.87 -10.27
N ALA A 163 -9.00 25.17 -10.00
CA ALA A 163 -7.73 25.90 -10.15
C ALA A 163 -6.59 25.31 -9.28
N TYR A 164 -6.93 24.79 -8.09
CA TYR A 164 -5.96 24.08 -7.25
C TYR A 164 -5.50 22.77 -7.89
N THR A 165 -6.42 21.97 -8.44
CA THR A 165 -6.08 20.73 -9.16
C THR A 165 -5.20 21.00 -10.37
N GLN A 166 -5.48 22.07 -11.13
CA GLN A 166 -4.61 22.52 -12.22
C GLN A 166 -3.18 22.83 -11.76
N THR A 167 -3.03 23.37 -10.54
CA THR A 167 -1.73 23.64 -9.94
C THR A 167 -1.00 22.34 -9.60
N LEU A 168 -1.69 21.38 -8.98
CA LEU A 168 -1.15 20.05 -8.69
C LEU A 168 -0.71 19.30 -9.95
N VAL A 169 -1.54 19.29 -11.00
CA VAL A 169 -1.20 18.68 -12.30
C VAL A 169 0.06 19.30 -12.89
N ARG A 170 0.18 20.63 -12.84
CA ARG A 170 1.36 21.34 -13.36
C ARG A 170 2.64 20.99 -12.60
N ILE A 171 2.54 20.86 -11.27
CA ILE A 171 3.68 20.43 -10.42
C ILE A 171 4.08 18.99 -10.79
N ALA A 172 3.11 18.09 -10.88
CA ALA A 172 3.35 16.70 -11.27
C ALA A 172 4.02 16.58 -12.66
N GLN A 173 3.61 17.41 -13.63
CA GLN A 173 4.20 17.46 -14.97
C GLN A 173 5.62 18.04 -14.99
N GLY A 174 5.93 19.01 -14.12
CA GLY A 174 7.23 19.67 -14.05
C GLY A 174 8.35 18.81 -13.45
N HIS A 175 8.01 17.73 -12.73
CA HIS A 175 8.97 16.86 -12.05
C HIS A 175 9.42 15.64 -12.87
N GLY A 176 9.00 15.51 -14.14
CA GLY A 176 9.49 14.45 -15.05
C GLY A 176 9.09 13.01 -14.68
N THR A 177 8.38 12.80 -13.58
CA THR A 177 7.97 11.49 -13.07
C THR A 177 6.52 11.19 -13.45
N TRP A 178 6.25 11.08 -14.75
CA TRP A 178 5.15 10.24 -15.19
C TRP A 178 5.65 8.80 -15.17
N VAL A 179 5.23 8.03 -14.17
CA VAL A 179 5.27 6.57 -14.31
C VAL A 179 4.36 6.27 -15.49
N GLN A 180 4.94 5.94 -16.65
CA GLN A 180 4.19 5.47 -17.80
C GLN A 180 3.41 4.24 -17.36
N ALA A 181 2.13 4.43 -17.06
CA ALA A 181 1.17 3.36 -17.11
C ALA A 181 1.06 3.03 -18.59
N ASP A 182 1.78 1.99 -19.03
CA ASP A 182 1.59 1.41 -20.34
C ASP A 182 0.09 1.23 -20.57
N ALA A 183 -0.37 1.79 -21.68
CA ALA A 183 -1.71 1.63 -22.21
C ALA A 183 -1.94 0.14 -22.53
N ALA A 184 -2.34 -0.63 -21.53
CA ALA A 184 -2.75 -2.01 -21.70
C ALA A 184 -4.27 -2.08 -21.80
N ALA A 185 -4.72 -2.07 -23.06
CA ALA A 185 -5.94 -2.66 -23.60
C ALA A 185 -7.29 -2.15 -23.06
N ALA A 186 -8.01 -1.49 -23.97
CA ALA A 186 -9.46 -1.43 -23.98
C ALA A 186 -10.06 -2.82 -23.66
N VAL A 187 -10.91 -2.88 -22.65
CA VAL A 187 -11.86 -3.98 -22.47
C VAL A 187 -13.08 -3.63 -23.32
N PRO A 188 -13.36 -4.33 -24.43
CA PRO A 188 -14.66 -4.21 -25.07
C PRO A 188 -15.71 -4.90 -24.18
N ALA A 189 -16.92 -4.35 -24.24
CA ALA A 189 -18.11 -4.79 -23.50
C ALA A 189 -18.47 -6.27 -23.70
#